data_AF-A0A822DBF0-F1
#
_entry.id   AF-A0A822DBF0-F1
#
_cell.length_a   1.000
_cell.length_b   1.000
_cell.length_c   1.000
_cell.angle_alpha   90.00
_cell.angle_beta   90.00
_cell.angle_gamma   90.00
#
_symmetry.space_group_name_H-M   'P 1'
#
loop_
_entity.id
_entity.type
_entity.pdbx_description
1 polymer ?
#
loop_
_entity_poly.entity_id
_entity_poly.type
_entity_poly.pdbx_seq_one_letter_code
_entity_poly.pdbx_strand_id
1 'polypeptide(L)'
;TIPKSIQPYIRLSRIDKPIGSWLLFLPGAWGIAFAGTTLSNFALLGLFGIGTVLMRGAGCTINDLWDREIDRRVERTKSRPIASGEVTTRQG
;
A
#
# COMPACT_ATOMS: atom_id res chain seq x y z
N THR A 1 -10.74 18.20 4.68
CA THR A 1 -10.98 17.66 3.32
C THR A 1 -9.64 17.49 2.63
N ILE A 2 -9.30 16.29 2.15
CA ILE A 2 -8.01 16.03 1.51
C ILE A 2 -7.94 16.75 0.15
N PRO A 3 -6.83 17.43 -0.20
CA PRO A 3 -6.69 18.12 -1.48
C PRO A 3 -6.92 17.19 -2.67
N LYS A 4 -7.69 17.63 -3.68
CA LYS A 4 -8.02 16.80 -4.86
C LYS A 4 -6.78 16.27 -5.60
N SER A 5 -5.66 17.00 -5.56
CA SER A 5 -4.38 16.58 -6.14
C SER A 5 -3.76 15.36 -5.47
N ILE A 6 -4.01 15.13 -4.18
CA ILE A 6 -3.38 14.05 -3.39
C ILE A 6 -4.26 12.80 -3.37
N GLN A 7 -5.57 12.94 -3.61
CA GLN A 7 -6.53 11.84 -3.58
C GLN A 7 -6.18 10.66 -4.50
N PRO A 8 -5.67 10.85 -5.74
CA PRO A 8 -5.26 9.74 -6.60
C PRO A 8 -4.09 8.94 -6.00
N TYR A 9 -3.12 9.62 -5.37
CA TYR A 9 -1.97 8.97 -4.73
C TYR A 9 -2.34 8.18 -3.47
N ILE A 10 -3.30 8.69 -2.70
CA ILE A 10 -3.83 7.97 -1.52
C ILE A 10 -4.57 6.71 -1.97
N ARG A 11 -5.38 6.81 -3.03
CA ARG A 11 -6.07 5.65 -3.64
C ARG A 11 -5.08 4.64 -4.24
N LEU A 12 -3.99 5.12 -4.83
CA LEU A 12 -2.96 4.28 -5.44
C LEU A 12 -2.15 3.51 -4.39
N SER A 13 -1.72 4.20 -3.33
CA SER A 13 -1.00 3.61 -2.19
C SER A 13 -1.89 2.78 -1.27
N ARG A 14 -3.20 2.72 -1.52
CA ARG A 14 -4.20 2.00 -0.71
C ARG A 14 -4.22 2.41 0.76
N ILE A 15 -3.80 3.64 1.07
CA ILE A 15 -3.83 4.18 2.45
C ILE A 15 -5.29 4.29 2.94
N ASP A 16 -6.24 4.42 2.02
CA ASP A 16 -7.68 4.37 2.30
C ASP A 16 -8.17 2.98 2.77
N LYS A 17 -7.40 1.90 2.52
CA LYS A 17 -7.77 0.52 2.82
C LYS A 17 -6.71 -0.18 3.70
N PRO A 18 -6.69 0.10 5.01
CA PRO A 18 -5.66 -0.40 5.92
C PRO A 18 -5.66 -1.92 6.09
N ILE A 19 -6.74 -2.62 5.70
CA ILE A 19 -6.88 -4.07 5.82
C ILE A 19 -5.67 -4.82 5.23
N GLY A 20 -5.13 -4.33 4.09
CA GLY A 20 -3.99 -4.95 3.42
C GLY A 20 -2.69 -4.80 4.21
N SER A 21 -2.50 -3.67 4.88
CA SER A 21 -1.34 -3.43 5.74
C SER A 21 -1.44 -4.24 7.03
N TRP A 22 -2.63 -4.39 7.61
CA TRP A 22 -2.86 -5.27 8.76
C TRP A 22 -2.57 -6.73 8.44
N LEU A 23 -3.00 -7.22 7.28
CA LEU A 23 -2.70 -8.59 6.82
C LEU A 23 -1.20 -8.86 6.72
N LEU A 24 -0.39 -7.84 6.39
CA LEU A 24 1.06 -7.96 6.34
C LEU A 24 1.71 -7.79 7.72
N PHE A 25 1.18 -6.86 8.53
CA PHE A 25 1.73 -6.51 9.83
C PHE A 25 1.52 -7.59 10.89
N LEU A 26 0.30 -8.13 11.01
CA LEU A 26 -0.06 -9.08 12.07
C LEU A 26 0.84 -10.33 12.12
N PRO A 27 1.06 -11.09 11.04
CA PRO A 27 1.91 -12.27 11.10
C PRO A 27 3.37 -11.94 11.45
N GLY A 28 3.90 -10.81 10.97
CA GLY A 28 5.25 -10.37 11.31
C GLY A 28 5.37 -9.87 12.76
N ALA A 29 4.33 -9.20 13.28
CA ALA A 29 4.27 -8.80 14.68
C ALA A 29 4.25 -10.02 15.61
N TRP A 30 3.53 -11.09 15.25
CA TRP A 30 3.59 -12.37 15.96
C TRP A 30 5.00 -12.97 15.95
N GLY A 31 5.67 -12.95 14.80
CA GLY A 31 7.06 -13.41 14.69
C GLY A 31 8.01 -12.64 15.61
N ILE A 32 7.88 -11.31 15.67
CA ILE A 32 8.67 -10.46 16.57
C ILE A 32 8.33 -10.73 18.04
N ALA A 33 7.05 -10.95 18.36
CA ALA A 33 6.61 -11.28 19.71
C ALA A 33 7.16 -12.65 20.18
N PHE A 34 7.24 -13.64 19.30
CA PHE A 34 7.83 -14.95 19.62
C PHE A 34 9.35 -14.90 19.82
N ALA A 35 10.03 -13.86 19.35
CA ALA A 35 11.48 -13.68 19.55
C ALA A 35 11.85 -13.21 20.98
N GLY A 36 10.88 -13.12 21.90
CA GLY A 36 11.05 -12.68 23.29
C GLY A 36 10.63 -11.23 23.49
N THR A 37 10.79 -10.70 24.71
CA THR A 37 10.39 -9.32 25.05
C THR A 37 11.60 -8.51 25.47
N THR A 38 12.08 -7.66 24.57
CA THR A 38 13.15 -6.68 24.82
C THR A 38 12.70 -5.30 24.38
N LEU A 39 13.36 -4.25 24.88
CA LEU A 39 13.09 -2.88 24.44
C LEU A 39 13.33 -2.72 22.91
N SER A 40 14.29 -3.47 22.36
CA SER A 40 14.58 -3.49 20.92
C SER A 40 13.42 -4.06 20.09
N ASN A 41 12.60 -4.94 20.64
CA ASN A 41 11.46 -5.52 19.92
C ASN A 41 10.33 -4.50 19.71
N PHE A 42 10.17 -3.52 20.59
CA PHE A 42 9.22 -2.41 20.38
C PHE A 42 9.67 -1.48 19.25
N ALA A 43 10.97 -1.17 19.20
CA ALA A 43 11.54 -0.40 18.09
C ALA A 43 11.41 -1.16 16.76
N LEU A 44 11.65 -2.47 16.78
CA LEU A 44 11.50 -3.35 15.62
C LEU A 44 10.04 -3.44 15.16
N LEU A 45 9.07 -3.54 16.07
CA LEU A 45 7.63 -3.48 15.74
C LEU A 45 7.24 -2.15 15.08
N GLY A 46 7.75 -1.03 15.58
CA GLY A 46 7.53 0.29 14.97
C GLY A 46 8.10 0.37 13.56
N LEU A 47 9.36 -0.06 13.38
CA LEU A 47 10.02 -0.09 12.06
C LEU A 47 9.29 -1.02 11.10
N PHE A 48 8.88 -2.20 11.57
CA PHE A 48 8.11 -3.16 10.78
C PHE A 48 6.74 -2.61 10.39
N GLY A 49 6.05 -1.92 11.30
CA GLY A 49 4.79 -1.23 11.01
C GLY A 49 4.92 -0.20 9.90
N ILE A 50 5.93 0.65 9.94
CA ILE A 50 6.21 1.62 8.86
C ILE A 50 6.53 0.88 7.56
N GLY A 51 7.40 -0.14 7.62
CA GLY A 51 7.78 -0.96 6.48
C GLY A 51 6.59 -1.64 5.81
N THR A 52 5.64 -2.17 6.58
CA THR A 52 4.46 -2.84 6.02
C THR A 52 3.52 -1.89 5.28
N VAL A 53 3.31 -0.67 5.81
CA VAL A 53 2.53 0.37 5.11
C VAL A 53 3.21 0.78 3.81
N LEU A 54 4.51 1.04 3.85
CA LEU A 54 5.29 1.43 2.66
C LEU A 54 5.32 0.31 1.61
N MET A 55 5.63 -0.92 2.01
CA MET A 55 5.67 -2.06 1.09
C MET A 55 4.30 -2.40 0.50
N ARG A 56 3.23 -2.24 1.28
CA ARG A 56 1.87 -2.40 0.74
C ARG A 56 1.58 -1.35 -0.33
N GLY A 57 1.88 -0.08 -0.05
CA GLY A 57 1.69 1.01 -1.01
C GLY A 57 2.51 0.81 -2.29
N ALA A 58 3.78 0.45 -2.15
CA ALA A 58 4.66 0.16 -3.27
C ALA A 58 4.18 -1.04 -4.09
N GLY A 59 3.86 -2.17 -3.44
CA GLY A 59 3.37 -3.37 -4.12
C GLY A 59 2.07 -3.14 -4.86
N CYS A 60 1.11 -2.40 -4.28
CA CYS A 60 -0.12 -2.03 -4.97
C CYS A 60 0.14 -1.09 -6.15
N THR A 61 1.08 -0.16 -6.03
CA THR A 61 1.45 0.75 -7.13
C THR A 61 2.07 -0.02 -8.30
N ILE A 62 2.97 -0.96 -8.02
CA ILE A 62 3.61 -1.81 -9.04
C ILE A 62 2.57 -2.72 -9.71
N ASN A 63 1.66 -3.32 -8.93
CA ASN A 63 0.58 -4.13 -9.48
C ASN A 63 -0.32 -3.32 -10.41
N ASP A 64 -0.80 -2.14 -9.98
CA ASP A 64 -1.63 -1.27 -10.82
C ASP A 64 -0.87 -0.77 -12.07
N LEU A 65 0.48 -0.67 -12.02
CA LEU A 65 1.31 -0.32 -13.17
C LEU A 65 1.39 -1.46 -14.21
N TRP A 66 1.61 -2.69 -13.76
CA TRP A 66 1.65 -3.87 -14.64
C TRP A 66 0.27 -4.24 -15.17
N ASP A 67 -0.76 -4.12 -14.35
CA ASP A 67 -2.13 -4.52 -14.69
C ASP A 67 -2.90 -3.45 -15.50
N ARG A 68 -2.30 -2.28 -15.78
CA ARG A 68 -3.03 -1.11 -16.32
C ARG A 68 -3.90 -1.41 -17.54
N GLU A 69 -3.42 -2.26 -18.44
CA GLU A 69 -4.10 -2.57 -19.71
C GLU A 69 -5.29 -3.50 -19.50
N ILE A 70 -5.15 -4.45 -18.58
CA ILE A 70 -6.22 -5.37 -18.17
C ILE A 70 -7.25 -4.59 -17.36
N ASP A 71 -6.80 -3.77 -16.42
CA ASP A 71 -7.67 -2.97 -15.55
C ASP A 71 -8.56 -2.02 -16.35
N ARG A 72 -8.07 -1.44 -17.46
CA ARG A 72 -8.88 -0.63 -18.38
C ARG A 72 -10.06 -1.38 -19.00
N ARG A 73 -9.93 -2.69 -19.19
CA ARG A 73 -10.94 -3.54 -19.85
C ARG A 73 -11.95 -4.13 -18.86
N VAL A 74 -11.77 -3.93 -17.56
CA VAL A 74 -12.60 -4.51 -16.50
C VAL A 74 -13.39 -3.44 -15.76
N GLU A 75 -14.72 -3.56 -15.77
CA GLU A 75 -15.65 -2.57 -15.18
C GLU A 75 -15.32 -2.20 -13.72
N ARG A 76 -14.87 -3.19 -12.93
CA ARG A 76 -14.50 -3.00 -11.52
C ARG A 76 -13.21 -2.20 -11.32
N THR A 77 -12.26 -2.28 -12.24
CA THR A 77 -10.89 -1.74 -12.04
C THR A 77 -10.50 -0.65 -13.03
N LYS A 78 -11.35 -0.35 -14.02
CA LYS A 78 -11.15 0.76 -14.98
C LYS A 78 -11.00 2.13 -14.33
N SER A 79 -11.55 2.33 -13.13
CA SER A 79 -11.49 3.58 -12.36
C SER A 79 -10.23 3.70 -11.47
N ARG A 80 -9.31 2.73 -11.51
CA ARG A 80 -8.04 2.84 -10.79
C ARG A 80 -7.21 4.02 -11.32
N PRO A 81 -6.40 4.70 -10.48
CA PRO A 81 -5.72 5.93 -10.89
C PRO A 81 -4.82 5.79 -12.12
N ILE A 82 -4.06 4.68 -12.24
CA ILE A 82 -3.19 4.43 -13.41
C ILE A 82 -4.00 3.99 -14.64
N ALA A 83 -5.00 3.14 -14.45
CA ALA A 83 -5.85 2.63 -15.54
C ALA A 83 -6.68 3.76 -16.19
N SER A 84 -7.29 4.61 -15.37
CA SER A 84 -8.10 5.77 -15.80
C SER A 84 -7.29 6.95 -16.32
N GLY A 85 -5.98 6.98 -16.08
CA GLY A 85 -5.11 8.09 -16.47
C GLY A 85 -5.09 9.28 -15.51
N GLU A 86 -5.72 9.16 -14.33
CA GLU A 86 -5.57 10.16 -13.25
C GLU A 86 -4.12 10.31 -12.77
N VAL A 87 -3.32 9.23 -12.88
CA VAL A 87 -1.87 9.23 -12.59
C VAL A 87 -1.13 8.66 -13.80
N THR A 88 -0.16 9.42 -14.33
CA THR A 88 0.70 9.00 -15.44
C THR A 88 1.79 8.04 -14.96
N THR A 89 2.19 7.10 -15.81
CA THR A 89 3.25 6.12 -15.47
C THR A 89 4.65 6.75 -15.35
N ARG A 90 4.80 7.98 -15.84
CA ARG A 90 5.98 8.81 -15.64
C ARG A 90 5.50 10.06 -14.90
N GLN A 91 5.95 10.20 -13.66
CA GLN A 91 5.81 11.43 -12.89
C GLN A 91 7.21 11.83 -12.44
N GLY A 92 7.73 12.84 -13.11
CA GLY A 92 9.08 13.37 -13.01
C GLY A 92 9.23 14.48 -14.02
#